data_AF-A0A6I1EMF7-F1
#
_entry.id   AF-A0A6I1EMF7-F1
#
_cell.length_a   1.000
_cell.length_b   1.000
_cell.length_c   1.000
_cell.angle_alpha   90.00
_cell.angle_beta   90.00
_cell.angle_gamma   90.00
#
_symmetry.space_group_name_H-M   'P 1'
#
loop_
_entity.id
_entity.type
_entity.pdbx_description
1 polymer ?
#
loop_
_entity_poly.entity_id
_entity_poly.type
_entity_poly.pdbx_seq_one_letter_code
_entity_poly.pdbx_strand_id
1 'polypeptide(L)'
;MERPIGGVAALSGYLPLAGHLFSEATPGGRRTPIFMAHGEFDSVVPPVMAARSAEVISQVDPAMIARTYPMDHELCQEEMHDLAAFLRNIAERAAS
;
A
#
# COMPACT_ATOMS: atom_id res chain seq x y z
N MET A 1 14.79 4.90 10.40
CA MET A 1 14.26 4.33 11.66
C MET A 1 14.48 2.82 11.69
N GLU A 2 14.94 2.27 12.82
CA GLU A 2 15.11 0.81 12.99
C GLU A 2 13.81 0.08 13.34
N ARG A 3 12.86 0.78 13.99
CA ARG A 3 11.57 0.23 14.39
C ARG A 3 10.54 0.36 13.26
N PRO A 4 9.74 -0.69 12.98
CA PRO A 4 8.60 -0.57 12.08
C PRO A 4 7.55 0.38 12.67
N ILE A 5 6.75 0.98 11.79
CA ILE A 5 5.49 1.63 12.18
C ILE A 5 4.34 0.64 12.03
N GLY A 6 3.13 1.01 12.48
CA GLY A 6 1.97 0.12 12.49
C GLY A 6 1.59 -0.42 11.11
N GLY A 7 1.69 0.41 10.08
CA GLY A 7 1.41 0.04 8.69
C GLY A 7 1.33 1.28 7.80
N VAL A 8 1.26 1.05 6.48
CA VAL A 8 1.01 2.07 5.47
C VAL A 8 -0.22 1.66 4.66
N ALA A 9 -1.17 2.59 4.49
CA ALA A 9 -2.27 2.46 3.55
C ALA A 9 -2.12 3.52 2.46
N ALA A 10 -1.91 3.09 1.22
CA ALA A 10 -1.82 3.94 0.04
C ALA A 10 -3.09 3.77 -0.80
N LEU A 11 -3.93 4.81 -0.84
CA LEU A 11 -5.20 4.81 -1.56
C LEU A 11 -5.09 5.76 -2.76
N SER A 12 -5.36 5.25 -3.95
CA SER A 12 -5.31 6.01 -5.21
C SER A 12 -3.96 6.74 -5.45
N GLY A 13 -2.86 6.08 -5.07
CA GLY A 13 -1.51 6.66 -5.04
C GLY A 13 -0.48 5.93 -5.91
N TYR A 14 0.77 6.41 -5.88
CA TYR A 14 1.90 5.78 -6.55
C TYR A 14 3.21 6.01 -5.78
N LEU A 15 4.28 5.30 -6.14
CA LEU A 15 5.63 5.42 -5.58
C LEU A 15 6.47 6.38 -6.44
N PRO A 16 6.62 7.66 -6.05
CA PRO A 16 7.24 8.67 -6.91
C PRO A 16 8.75 8.46 -7.11
N LEU A 17 9.45 7.88 -6.13
CA LEU A 17 10.90 7.71 -6.14
C LEU A 17 11.27 6.22 -6.14
N ALA A 18 10.67 5.44 -7.06
CA ALA A 18 10.85 3.98 -7.12
C ALA A 18 12.32 3.54 -7.14
N GLY A 19 13.21 4.29 -7.83
CA GLY A 19 14.64 3.99 -7.90
C GLY A 19 15.40 4.11 -6.58
N HIS A 20 14.84 4.79 -5.58
CA HIS A 20 15.46 5.02 -4.27
C HIS A 20 15.00 4.00 -3.21
N LEU A 21 13.92 3.26 -3.47
CA LEU A 21 13.28 2.42 -2.46
C LEU A 21 14.26 1.42 -1.85
N PHE A 22 15.05 0.72 -2.67
CA PHE A 22 15.95 -0.32 -2.15
C PHE A 22 17.08 0.22 -1.28
N SER A 23 17.61 1.40 -1.61
CA SER A 23 18.70 2.04 -0.87
C SER A 23 18.22 2.75 0.39
N GLU A 24 16.98 3.27 0.39
CA GLU A 24 16.46 4.08 1.49
C GLU A 24 15.53 3.31 2.43
N ALA A 25 14.97 2.17 2.01
CA ALA A 25 14.13 1.32 2.85
C ALA A 25 14.93 0.77 4.04
N THR A 26 14.69 1.36 5.21
CA THR A 26 15.32 0.98 6.47
C THR A 26 14.85 -0.41 6.92
N PRO A 27 15.57 -1.08 7.83
CA PRO A 27 15.11 -2.37 8.38
C PRO A 27 13.68 -2.32 8.96
N GLY A 28 13.32 -1.21 9.62
CA GLY A 28 11.95 -1.00 10.11
C GLY A 28 10.93 -0.82 8.98
N GLY A 29 11.27 -0.05 7.94
CA GLY A 29 10.40 0.13 6.77
C GLY A 29 10.11 -1.18 6.06
N ARG A 30 11.13 -2.05 5.89
CA ARG A 30 10.96 -3.38 5.28
C ARG A 30 10.10 -4.36 6.09
N ARG A 31 9.80 -4.05 7.36
CA ARG A 31 8.92 -4.84 8.23
C ARG A 31 7.58 -4.15 8.48
N THR A 32 7.33 -3.00 7.88
CA THR A 32 6.08 -2.26 8.01
C THR A 32 5.08 -2.84 7.00
N PRO A 33 3.92 -3.35 7.43
CA PRO A 33 2.91 -3.88 6.51
C PRO A 33 2.37 -2.79 5.58
N ILE A 34 2.16 -3.13 4.31
CA ILE A 34 1.65 -2.19 3.30
C ILE A 34 0.34 -2.70 2.70
N PHE A 35 -0.67 -1.84 2.67
CA PHE A 35 -1.89 -1.97 1.88
C PHE A 35 -1.90 -0.90 0.79
N MET A 36 -2.16 -1.31 -0.44
CA MET A 36 -2.31 -0.42 -1.59
C MET A 36 -3.62 -0.72 -2.31
N ALA A 37 -4.44 0.31 -2.49
CA ALA A 37 -5.71 0.26 -3.19
C ALA A 37 -5.73 1.29 -4.32
N HIS A 38 -6.38 0.95 -5.44
CA HIS A 38 -6.46 1.84 -6.60
C HIS A 38 -7.75 1.65 -7.40
N GLY A 39 -8.28 2.74 -7.97
CA GLY A 39 -9.40 2.67 -8.91
C GLY A 39 -8.97 2.16 -10.28
N GLU A 40 -9.70 1.20 -10.86
CA GLU A 40 -9.41 0.64 -12.20
C GLU A 40 -9.60 1.66 -13.32
N PHE A 41 -10.37 2.73 -13.06
CA PHE A 41 -10.69 3.78 -14.01
C PHE A 41 -10.14 5.14 -13.59
N ASP A 42 -9.21 5.17 -12.62
CA ASP A 42 -8.64 6.41 -12.09
C ASP A 42 -8.03 7.28 -13.21
N SER A 43 -8.68 8.43 -13.42
CA SER A 43 -8.35 9.41 -14.46
C SER A 43 -7.30 10.43 -13.99
N VAL A 44 -6.95 10.46 -12.71
CA VAL A 44 -5.99 11.40 -12.09
C VAL A 44 -4.63 10.73 -11.92
N VAL A 45 -4.61 9.54 -11.35
CA VAL A 45 -3.43 8.69 -11.22
C VAL A 45 -3.66 7.43 -12.05
N PRO A 46 -3.06 7.34 -13.25
CA PRO A 46 -3.30 6.21 -14.14
C PRO A 46 -3.03 4.85 -13.45
N PRO A 47 -3.91 3.85 -13.59
CA PRO A 47 -3.78 2.55 -12.91
C PRO A 47 -2.44 1.84 -13.16
N VAL A 48 -1.83 2.08 -14.32
CA VAL A 48 -0.50 1.55 -14.65
C VAL A 48 0.61 2.08 -13.73
N MET A 49 0.50 3.32 -13.22
CA MET A 49 1.46 3.88 -12.25
C MET A 49 1.32 3.19 -10.89
N ALA A 50 0.09 2.96 -10.45
CA ALA A 50 -0.19 2.22 -9.22
C ALA A 50 0.30 0.77 -9.32
N ALA A 51 0.01 0.08 -10.44
CA ALA A 51 0.45 -1.29 -10.68
C ALA A 51 1.99 -1.42 -10.65
N ARG A 52 2.71 -0.52 -11.32
CA ARG A 52 4.19 -0.48 -11.28
C ARG A 52 4.72 -0.19 -9.88
N SER A 53 4.04 0.66 -9.13
CA SER A 53 4.42 0.96 -7.74
C SER A 53 4.27 -0.28 -6.87
N ALA A 54 3.16 -1.01 -6.97
CA ALA A 54 2.94 -2.26 -6.27
C ALA A 54 3.99 -3.32 -6.64
N GLU A 55 4.34 -3.45 -7.93
CA GLU A 55 5.40 -4.35 -8.37
C GLU A 55 6.75 -4.04 -7.70
N VAL A 56 7.17 -2.77 -7.68
CA VAL A 56 8.43 -2.36 -7.04
C VAL A 56 8.37 -2.55 -5.52
N ILE A 57 7.27 -2.19 -4.87
CA ILE A 57 7.11 -2.33 -3.42
C ILE A 57 7.12 -3.81 -3.00
N SER A 58 6.49 -4.69 -3.79
CA SER A 58 6.43 -6.14 -3.50
C SER A 58 7.80 -6.83 -3.47
N GLN A 59 8.82 -6.24 -4.12
CA GLN A 59 10.19 -6.73 -4.04
C GLN A 59 10.85 -6.45 -2.69
N VAL A 60 10.31 -5.50 -1.92
CA VAL A 60 10.78 -5.12 -0.59
C VAL A 60 9.87 -5.70 0.51
N ASP A 61 8.56 -5.67 0.30
CA ASP A 61 7.54 -6.30 1.14
C ASP A 61 6.72 -7.31 0.32
N PRO A 62 7.15 -8.59 0.26
CA PRO A 62 6.41 -9.63 -0.45
C PRO A 62 5.03 -9.93 0.14
N ALA A 63 4.73 -9.46 1.35
CA ALA A 63 3.47 -9.65 2.02
C ALA A 63 2.50 -8.47 1.83
N MET A 64 2.89 -7.45 1.06
CA MET A 64 2.01 -6.30 0.79
C MET A 64 0.70 -6.76 0.16
N ILE A 65 -0.38 -6.05 0.50
CA ILE A 65 -1.70 -6.27 -0.09
C ILE A 65 -1.89 -5.21 -1.17
N ALA A 66 -2.15 -5.64 -2.41
CA ALA A 66 -2.54 -4.76 -3.51
C ALA A 66 -3.95 -5.13 -3.99
N ARG A 67 -4.84 -4.15 -4.11
CA ARG A 67 -6.23 -4.32 -4.55
C ARG A 67 -6.61 -3.27 -5.57
N THR A 68 -7.52 -3.63 -6.48
CA THR A 68 -8.15 -2.69 -7.40
C THR A 68 -9.66 -2.76 -7.27
N TYR A 69 -10.34 -1.67 -7.59
CA TYR A 69 -11.79 -1.54 -7.48
C TYR A 69 -12.35 -0.85 -8.72
N PRO A 70 -13.55 -1.24 -9.22
CA PRO A 70 -14.15 -0.68 -10.44
C PRO A 70 -14.72 0.74 -10.18
N MET A 71 -13.83 1.70 -9.95
CA MET A 71 -14.10 3.10 -9.63
C MET A 71 -13.02 4.03 -10.24
N ASP A 72 -13.29 5.33 -10.27
CA ASP A 72 -12.33 6.38 -10.69
C ASP A 72 -11.45 6.80 -9.48
N HIS A 73 -11.00 8.06 -9.44
CA HIS A 73 -10.23 8.64 -8.33
C HIS A 73 -11.10 8.95 -7.10
N GLU A 74 -11.65 7.92 -6.47
CA GLU A 74 -12.57 8.01 -5.33
C GLU A 74 -12.39 6.84 -4.35
N LEU A 75 -13.27 6.74 -3.34
CA LEU A 75 -13.35 5.60 -2.42
C LEU A 75 -14.69 4.88 -2.58
N CYS A 76 -14.67 3.54 -2.59
CA CYS A 76 -15.89 2.72 -2.57
C CYS A 76 -16.06 1.97 -1.25
N GLN A 77 -17.23 1.34 -1.06
CA GLN A 77 -17.55 0.60 0.16
C GLN A 77 -16.66 -0.64 0.31
N GLU A 78 -16.39 -1.33 -0.78
CA GLU A 78 -15.53 -2.51 -0.83
C GLU A 78 -14.10 -2.17 -0.39
N GLU A 79 -13.53 -1.07 -0.90
CA GLU A 79 -12.22 -0.58 -0.48
C GLU A 79 -12.20 -0.22 1.00
N MET A 80 -13.21 0.49 1.50
CA MET A 80 -13.29 0.85 2.92
C MET A 80 -13.37 -0.39 3.83
N HIS A 81 -14.08 -1.44 3.41
CA HIS A 81 -14.14 -2.70 4.15
C HIS A 81 -12.77 -3.40 4.20
N ASP A 82 -12.07 -3.48 3.08
CA ASP A 82 -10.74 -4.10 2.99
C ASP A 82 -9.71 -3.31 3.80
N LEU A 83 -9.73 -1.98 3.70
CA LEU A 83 -8.90 -1.09 4.51
C LEU A 83 -9.16 -1.28 6.00
N ALA A 84 -10.43 -1.33 6.41
CA ALA A 84 -10.79 -1.56 7.81
C ALA A 84 -10.33 -2.94 8.31
N ALA A 85 -10.38 -3.98 7.46
CA ALA A 85 -9.85 -5.29 7.78
C ALA A 85 -8.32 -5.28 7.95
N PHE A 86 -7.61 -4.60 7.05
CA PHE A 86 -6.16 -4.39 7.16
C PHE A 86 -5.80 -3.68 8.48
N LEU A 87 -6.46 -2.55 8.77
CA LEU A 87 -6.23 -1.76 9.98
C LEU A 87 -6.49 -2.56 11.27
N ARG A 88 -7.57 -3.35 11.32
CA ARG A 88 -7.83 -4.25 12.45
C ARG A 88 -6.70 -5.26 12.63
N ASN A 89 -6.26 -5.90 11.54
CA ASN A 89 -5.22 -6.91 11.61
C ASN A 89 -3.90 -6.36 12.15
N ILE A 90 -3.47 -5.19 11.69
CA ILE A 90 -2.22 -4.59 12.17
C ILE A 90 -2.33 -4.07 13.61
N ALA A 91 -3.50 -3.58 14.02
CA ALA A 91 -3.74 -3.14 15.40
C ALA A 91 -3.72 -4.32 16.39
N GLU A 92 -4.32 -5.45 16.01
CA GLU A 92 -4.31 -6.68 16.82
C GLU A 92 -2.89 -7.24 16.99
N ARG A 93 -2.08 -7.26 15.92
CA ARG A 93 -0.67 -7.69 15.97
C ARG A 93 0.20 -6.78 16.85
N ALA A 94 -0.12 -5.49 16.94
CA ALA A 94 0.61 -4.56 17.79
C ALA A 94 0.27 -4.74 19.28
N ALA A 95 -0.87 -5.36 19.60
CA ALA A 95 -1.33 -5.60 20.96
C ALA A 95 -0.90 -6.97 21.53
N SER A 96 -0.38 -7.87 20.68
CA SER A 96 0.15 -9.19 21.03
C SER A 96 1.66 -9.16 21.26
#